data_AF-A0AAE6G6N0-F1
#
_entry.id   AF-A0AAE6G6N0-F1
#
_cell.length_a   1.000
_cell.length_b   1.000
_cell.length_c   1.000
_cell.angle_alpha   90.00
_cell.angle_beta   90.00
_cell.angle_gamma   90.00
#
_symmetry.space_group_name_H-M   'P 1'
#
loop_
_entity.id
_entity.type
_entity.pdbx_description
1 polymer ?
#
loop_
_entity_poly.entity_id
_entity_poly.type
_entity_poly.pdbx_seq_one_letter_code
_entity_poly.pdbx_strand_id
1 'polypeptide(L)'
;MYHHPTSKTCSSPKVTYAGRRCAHRWELLPALLLVAAVGCGPAEPMETASETLGTQSDELVSSNGLSTNGLSTNGLSTNGLSTNGLSTNGLSTNGLSTNGLSTNGFNTWFSADPVKAEEVMRYIVRCALASGQALTYTHAGTTHTWQGSLGLAPTWSNPTPPPPSSPGAPVAPESEQQLVSSCLAAHVNKYGVHLNISVQGKDSQGTAIPTTAEELQTYNQNEAVFFGNLFNGQGLFAANDAPYLAYDESTVRACGLSSWSGDPDCAAVITHVGAAQTYCQQDSMRTYYARCTYNGVTYRPLTTRIRPQDIYKCGDGTCQLSESCGTSNTPDSCAADCGAC
;
A
#
# COMPACT_ATOMS: atom_id res chain seq x y z
N MET A 1 21.49 65.05 5.93
CA MET A 1 20.67 64.88 4.72
C MET A 1 20.29 63.41 4.66
N TYR A 2 19.17 63.02 5.27
CA TYR A 2 17.77 63.10 4.80
C TYR A 2 17.31 61.82 4.08
N HIS A 3 16.25 61.26 4.67
CA HIS A 3 15.17 60.41 4.13
C HIS A 3 15.33 58.88 3.98
N HIS A 4 14.80 58.20 4.99
CA HIS A 4 13.63 57.29 5.02
C HIS A 4 13.39 56.20 3.96
N PRO A 5 12.90 55.00 4.40
CA PRO A 5 12.47 53.90 3.55
C PRO A 5 11.02 54.08 3.06
N THR A 6 10.71 53.59 1.85
CA THR A 6 9.35 53.60 1.30
C THR A 6 8.64 52.27 1.51
N SER A 7 7.57 52.31 2.30
CA SER A 7 6.52 51.30 2.36
C SER A 7 5.67 51.34 1.09
N LYS A 8 5.40 50.19 0.45
CA LYS A 8 4.33 50.07 -0.54
C LYS A 8 3.17 49.28 0.05
N THR A 9 2.11 50.01 0.36
CA THR A 9 0.77 49.53 0.70
C THR A 9 0.05 49.03 -0.56
N CYS A 10 -0.54 47.83 -0.50
CA CYS A 10 -1.53 47.36 -1.47
C CYS A 10 -2.89 47.99 -1.17
N SER A 11 -3.40 48.80 -2.12
CA SER A 11 -4.76 49.33 -2.10
C SER A 11 -5.70 48.40 -2.87
N SER A 12 -6.78 47.96 -2.21
CA SER A 12 -7.92 47.26 -2.80
C SER A 12 -8.85 48.24 -3.52
N PRO A 13 -9.46 47.88 -4.67
CA PRO A 13 -10.64 48.59 -5.15
C PRO A 13 -11.95 47.94 -4.66
N LYS A 14 -12.81 48.79 -4.10
CA LYS A 14 -14.18 48.54 -3.66
C LYS A 14 -15.08 48.22 -4.86
N VAL A 15 -15.87 47.15 -4.78
CA VAL A 15 -17.00 46.89 -5.67
C VAL A 15 -18.28 47.36 -4.98
N THR A 16 -19.04 48.16 -5.71
CA THR A 16 -20.26 48.87 -5.29
C THR A 16 -21.46 47.93 -5.21
N TYR A 17 -22.18 48.00 -4.08
CA TYR A 17 -23.49 47.40 -3.86
C TYR A 17 -24.59 48.23 -4.52
N ALA A 18 -25.47 47.59 -5.28
CA ALA A 18 -26.78 48.14 -5.64
C ALA A 18 -27.85 47.13 -5.21
N GLY A 19 -28.56 47.46 -4.13
CA GLY A 19 -29.72 46.72 -3.66
C GLY A 19 -31.01 47.20 -4.35
N ARG A 20 -31.96 46.28 -4.54
CA ARG A 20 -33.39 46.57 -4.44
C ARG A 20 -34.08 45.41 -3.71
N ARG A 21 -34.88 45.77 -2.71
CA ARG A 21 -35.76 44.89 -1.92
C ARG A 21 -37.22 45.03 -2.39
N CYS A 22 -38.02 44.09 -1.89
CA CYS A 22 -39.48 44.10 -1.67
C CYS A 22 -40.33 43.62 -2.86
N ALA A 23 -41.41 42.85 -2.71
CA ALA A 23 -41.99 42.06 -1.62
C ALA A 23 -43.21 41.26 -2.18
N HIS A 24 -43.65 40.23 -1.43
CA HIS A 24 -45.01 39.67 -1.35
C HIS A 24 -45.66 38.97 -2.56
N ARG A 25 -46.02 37.68 -2.40
CA ARG A 25 -47.36 37.20 -1.95
C ARG A 25 -47.45 35.66 -1.94
N TRP A 26 -47.85 35.11 -0.80
CA TRP A 26 -48.56 33.84 -0.69
C TRP A 26 -49.94 33.99 -1.34
N GLU A 27 -50.44 32.99 -2.07
CA GLU A 27 -51.84 32.55 -2.13
C GLU A 27 -51.96 31.17 -2.82
N LEU A 28 -53.09 30.52 -2.59
CA LEU A 28 -53.37 29.08 -2.63
C LEU A 28 -53.86 28.55 -4.02
N LEU A 29 -53.59 27.25 -4.25
CA LEU A 29 -54.21 26.18 -5.08
C LEU A 29 -55.58 26.45 -5.80
N PRO A 30 -55.94 25.75 -6.93
CA PRO A 30 -55.99 24.27 -6.97
C PRO A 30 -55.84 23.50 -8.32
N ALA A 31 -55.58 22.20 -8.14
CA ALA A 31 -56.09 21.00 -8.85
C ALA A 31 -56.10 20.90 -10.39
N LEU A 32 -55.36 19.90 -10.90
CA LEU A 32 -55.83 19.09 -12.04
C LEU A 32 -55.49 17.61 -11.81
N LEU A 33 -56.53 16.77 -11.78
CA LEU A 33 -56.47 15.31 -11.66
C LEU A 33 -55.88 14.66 -12.91
N LEU A 34 -54.97 13.70 -12.73
CA LEU A 34 -54.77 12.61 -13.69
C LEU A 34 -54.88 11.27 -12.95
N VAL A 35 -55.90 10.53 -13.35
CA VAL A 35 -56.28 9.19 -12.88
C VAL A 35 -55.33 8.18 -13.52
N ALA A 36 -54.60 7.41 -12.70
CA ALA A 36 -53.98 6.16 -13.13
C ALA A 36 -54.66 5.01 -12.39
N ALA A 37 -55.30 4.13 -13.15
CA ALA A 37 -56.03 2.98 -12.67
C ALA A 37 -55.09 1.95 -12.03
N VAL A 38 -55.33 1.62 -10.76
CA VAL A 38 -54.73 0.49 -10.06
C VAL A 38 -55.61 -0.73 -10.28
N GLY A 39 -55.08 -1.73 -10.98
CA GLY A 39 -55.69 -3.05 -11.13
C GLY A 39 -55.39 -3.91 -9.90
N CYS A 40 -56.45 -4.40 -9.24
CA CYS A 40 -56.42 -5.28 -8.08
C CYS A 40 -56.54 -6.75 -8.55
N GLY A 41 -55.63 -7.62 -8.10
CA GLY A 41 -55.68 -9.08 -8.25
C GLY A 41 -55.40 -9.74 -6.90
N PRO A 42 -55.98 -10.91 -6.59
CA PRO A 42 -56.15 -11.37 -5.22
C PRO A 42 -54.89 -12.01 -4.61
N ALA A 43 -54.82 -11.88 -3.29
CA ALA A 43 -53.77 -12.32 -2.39
C ALA A 43 -53.96 -13.77 -1.91
N GLU A 44 -52.85 -14.49 -1.72
CA GLU A 44 -52.69 -15.69 -0.85
C GLU A 44 -51.19 -15.77 -0.39
N PRO A 45 -50.81 -16.54 0.65
CA PRO A 45 -50.68 -16.04 2.02
C PRO A 45 -49.22 -15.92 2.51
N MET A 46 -49.07 -15.14 3.59
CA MET A 46 -47.83 -14.83 4.32
C MET A 46 -47.14 -16.09 4.88
N GLU A 47 -45.91 -16.36 4.44
CA GLU A 47 -44.91 -17.08 5.24
C GLU A 47 -44.15 -16.06 6.10
N THR A 48 -44.25 -16.23 7.41
CA THR A 48 -43.47 -15.50 8.41
C THR A 48 -42.00 -15.94 8.33
N ALA A 49 -41.20 -15.20 7.58
CA ALA A 49 -39.74 -15.25 7.68
C ALA A 49 -39.29 -14.20 8.71
N SER A 50 -38.71 -14.68 9.82
CA SER A 50 -38.14 -13.87 10.89
C SER A 50 -37.05 -12.96 10.35
N GLU A 51 -37.27 -11.65 10.44
CA GLU A 51 -36.24 -10.62 10.26
C GLU A 51 -35.10 -10.87 11.24
N THR A 52 -33.91 -11.19 10.73
CA THR A 52 -32.66 -10.92 11.44
C THR A 52 -31.90 -9.91 10.59
N LEU A 53 -31.65 -8.77 11.21
CA LEU A 53 -31.11 -7.56 10.61
C LEU A 53 -29.80 -7.80 9.85
N GLY A 54 -29.82 -7.44 8.57
CA GLY A 54 -28.97 -6.40 8.03
C GLY A 54 -27.47 -6.67 8.02
N THR A 55 -27.04 -7.46 7.04
CA THR A 55 -25.73 -7.34 6.38
C THR A 55 -25.45 -5.89 5.96
N GLN A 56 -24.52 -5.23 6.66
CA GLN A 56 -23.74 -4.06 6.24
C GLN A 56 -22.29 -4.40 6.64
N SER A 57 -21.28 -4.42 5.79
CA SER A 57 -20.97 -3.57 4.66
C SER A 57 -20.01 -4.30 3.71
N ASP A 58 -20.55 -4.85 2.63
CA ASP A 58 -19.81 -5.26 1.43
C ASP A 58 -20.38 -4.45 0.27
N GLU A 59 -20.13 -3.15 0.25
CA GLU A 59 -20.40 -2.30 -0.92
C GLU A 59 -19.32 -1.22 -1.03
N LEU A 60 -18.30 -1.52 -1.85
CA LEU A 60 -17.81 -0.65 -2.92
C LEU A 60 -16.74 -1.43 -3.71
N VAL A 61 -17.14 -2.56 -4.30
CA VAL A 61 -16.38 -3.18 -5.39
C VAL A 61 -17.31 -3.21 -6.61
N SER A 62 -17.45 -2.06 -7.27
CA SER A 62 -18.00 -2.03 -8.62
C SER A 62 -16.94 -2.59 -9.56
N SER A 63 -17.20 -3.80 -10.02
CA SER A 63 -16.54 -4.49 -11.12
C SER A 63 -16.46 -3.61 -12.37
N ASN A 64 -15.27 -3.60 -12.98
CA ASN A 64 -14.85 -2.93 -14.23
C ASN A 64 -14.32 -1.49 -14.05
N GLY A 65 -13.05 -1.40 -13.65
CA GLY A 65 -12.28 -0.16 -13.69
C GLY A 65 -11.18 -0.02 -12.62
N LEU A 66 -11.19 -0.86 -11.58
CA LEU A 66 -10.37 -0.65 -10.38
C LEU A 66 -9.45 -1.83 -10.07
N SER A 67 -8.57 -2.17 -11.01
CA SER A 67 -7.35 -2.95 -10.71
C SER A 67 -6.28 -2.01 -10.15
N THR A 68 -6.57 -1.30 -9.06
CA THR A 68 -5.60 -0.47 -8.36
C THR A 68 -4.79 -1.38 -7.43
N ASN A 69 -3.72 -1.98 -7.96
CA ASN A 69 -2.64 -2.63 -7.21
C ASN A 69 -3.08 -3.58 -6.06
N GLY A 70 -4.17 -4.33 -6.29
CA GLY A 70 -4.91 -5.13 -5.29
C GLY A 70 -4.12 -6.29 -4.70
N LEU A 71 -3.26 -5.99 -3.73
CA LEU A 71 -2.61 -6.93 -2.82
C LEU A 71 -3.53 -7.26 -1.63
N SER A 72 -4.81 -7.48 -1.91
CA SER A 72 -5.86 -7.77 -0.94
C SER A 72 -5.85 -9.25 -0.58
N THR A 73 -5.02 -9.64 0.40
CA THR A 73 -5.25 -10.77 1.33
C THR A 73 -4.00 -10.99 2.19
N ASN A 74 -4.08 -10.51 3.44
CA ASN A 74 -3.13 -10.67 4.57
C ASN A 74 -1.83 -9.89 4.46
N GLY A 75 -1.49 -9.10 5.50
CA GLY A 75 -0.28 -8.30 5.68
C GLY A 75 1.00 -9.12 5.90
N LEU A 76 2.15 -8.76 5.32
CA LEU A 76 3.40 -9.48 5.54
C LEU A 76 3.95 -9.13 6.94
N SER A 77 4.02 -10.10 7.84
CA SER A 77 4.60 -9.87 9.16
C SER A 77 6.13 -9.69 9.08
N THR A 78 6.70 -9.00 10.07
CA THR A 78 8.17 -8.83 10.20
C THR A 78 8.93 -10.16 10.25
N ASN A 79 8.32 -11.19 10.84
CA ASN A 79 8.85 -12.56 10.91
C ASN A 79 8.73 -13.32 9.58
N GLY A 80 7.70 -13.02 8.79
CA GLY A 80 7.49 -13.62 7.47
C GLY A 80 8.64 -13.32 6.50
N LEU A 81 9.27 -12.16 6.62
CA LEU A 81 10.35 -11.74 5.73
C LEU A 81 11.74 -12.38 6.04
N SER A 82 11.83 -13.38 6.93
CA SER A 82 13.11 -14.05 7.20
C SER A 82 13.56 -14.93 6.01
N THR A 83 14.65 -14.53 5.34
CA THR A 83 14.96 -14.91 3.95
C THR A 83 15.99 -16.02 3.75
N ASN A 84 16.43 -16.71 4.80
CA ASN A 84 17.50 -17.71 4.69
C ASN A 84 17.20 -18.90 3.75
N GLY A 85 15.95 -19.08 3.30
CA GLY A 85 15.57 -20.09 2.29
C GLY A 85 15.37 -19.55 0.87
N LEU A 86 15.11 -18.24 0.70
CA LEU A 86 14.71 -17.64 -0.59
C LEU A 86 15.90 -17.21 -1.45
N SER A 87 16.99 -16.76 -0.81
CA SER A 87 18.20 -16.26 -1.46
C SER A 87 19.19 -17.38 -1.84
N THR A 88 19.17 -18.50 -1.11
CA THR A 88 20.18 -19.57 -1.12
C THR A 88 20.01 -20.59 -2.26
N ASN A 89 19.71 -20.11 -3.47
CA ASN A 89 19.68 -20.85 -4.76
C ASN A 89 18.30 -21.37 -5.25
N GLY A 90 17.18 -20.94 -4.66
CA GLY A 90 15.83 -21.28 -5.14
C GLY A 90 15.31 -20.29 -6.19
N LEU A 91 14.89 -19.11 -5.72
CA LEU A 91 14.20 -18.10 -6.54
C LEU A 91 15.17 -17.13 -7.23
N SER A 92 16.31 -16.80 -6.62
CA SER A 92 17.31 -15.89 -7.22
C SER A 92 17.91 -16.47 -8.50
N THR A 93 18.11 -17.79 -8.55
CA THR A 93 18.76 -18.50 -9.65
C THR A 93 17.78 -19.00 -10.71
N ASN A 94 16.54 -19.34 -10.33
CA ASN A 94 15.56 -19.97 -11.22
C ASN A 94 14.24 -19.19 -11.34
N GLY A 95 14.10 -18.03 -10.69
CA GLY A 95 12.84 -17.29 -10.62
C GLY A 95 11.73 -18.10 -9.94
N LEU A 96 10.49 -17.83 -10.31
CA LEU A 96 9.29 -18.58 -9.92
C LEU A 96 9.02 -19.76 -10.87
N SER A 97 10.03 -20.27 -11.57
CA SER A 97 9.86 -21.40 -12.47
C SER A 97 9.66 -22.72 -11.71
N THR A 98 9.09 -23.71 -12.40
CA THR A 98 8.94 -25.09 -11.88
C THR A 98 10.27 -25.67 -11.39
N ASN A 99 11.38 -25.31 -12.03
CA ASN A 99 12.73 -25.73 -11.61
C ASN A 99 13.14 -25.07 -10.29
N GLY A 100 12.79 -23.80 -10.08
CA GLY A 100 13.06 -23.10 -8.81
C GLY A 100 12.28 -23.69 -7.64
N LEU A 101 11.00 -24.00 -7.85
CA LEU A 101 10.12 -24.56 -6.82
C LEU A 101 10.40 -26.04 -6.51
N SER A 102 11.07 -26.77 -7.41
CA SER A 102 11.47 -28.17 -7.18
C SER A 102 12.83 -28.33 -6.52
N THR A 103 13.55 -27.24 -6.22
CA THR A 103 14.82 -27.32 -5.51
C THR A 103 14.65 -27.86 -4.08
N ASN A 104 15.66 -28.59 -3.59
CA ASN A 104 15.65 -29.07 -2.20
C ASN A 104 15.61 -27.92 -1.19
N GLY A 105 16.28 -26.80 -1.51
CA GLY A 105 16.27 -25.59 -0.69
C GLY A 105 14.87 -25.00 -0.52
N PHE A 106 14.14 -24.80 -1.64
CA PHE A 106 12.78 -24.30 -1.58
C PHE A 106 11.85 -25.24 -0.81
N ASN A 107 11.90 -26.55 -1.10
CA ASN A 107 11.07 -27.54 -0.39
C ASN A 107 11.37 -27.54 1.12
N THR A 108 12.64 -27.51 1.52
CA THR A 108 13.04 -27.48 2.94
C THR A 108 12.54 -26.21 3.64
N TRP A 109 12.69 -25.05 2.99
CA TRP A 109 12.18 -23.78 3.51
C TRP A 109 10.66 -23.80 3.66
N PHE A 110 9.94 -24.27 2.64
CA PHE A 110 8.48 -24.34 2.67
C PHE A 110 7.98 -25.31 3.76
N SER A 111 8.62 -26.46 3.93
CA SER A 111 8.29 -27.42 4.99
C SER A 111 8.58 -26.94 6.40
N ALA A 112 9.51 -26.00 6.60
CA ALA A 112 9.90 -25.53 7.93
C ALA A 112 8.74 -24.80 8.63
N ASP A 113 7.96 -24.02 7.88
CA ASP A 113 6.73 -23.38 8.34
C ASP A 113 5.81 -23.08 7.14
N PRO A 114 4.94 -24.03 6.73
CA PRO A 114 4.11 -23.88 5.55
C PRO A 114 3.13 -22.70 5.62
N VAL A 115 2.71 -22.31 6.83
CA VAL A 115 1.78 -21.18 7.02
C VAL A 115 2.50 -19.86 6.72
N LYS A 116 3.72 -19.68 7.25
CA LYS A 116 4.54 -18.51 6.91
C LYS A 116 5.00 -18.53 5.45
N ALA A 117 5.39 -19.70 4.94
CA ALA A 117 5.83 -19.83 3.56
C ALA A 117 4.70 -19.48 2.56
N GLU A 118 3.46 -19.88 2.86
CA GLU A 118 2.26 -19.51 2.11
C GLU A 118 2.04 -17.98 2.09
N GLU A 119 2.18 -17.30 3.24
CA GLU A 119 2.07 -15.84 3.34
C GLU A 119 3.15 -15.15 2.49
N VAL A 120 4.40 -15.59 2.60
CA VAL A 120 5.54 -15.03 1.86
C VAL A 120 5.39 -15.25 0.36
N MET A 121 5.04 -16.46 -0.07
CA MET A 121 4.87 -16.79 -1.49
C MET A 121 3.72 -16.01 -2.12
N ARG A 122 2.63 -15.80 -1.39
CA ARG A 122 1.53 -14.94 -1.83
C ARG A 122 2.04 -13.54 -2.18
N TYR A 123 2.88 -12.96 -1.33
CA TYR A 123 3.44 -11.63 -1.58
C TYR A 123 4.47 -11.61 -2.71
N ILE A 124 5.38 -12.59 -2.74
CA ILE A 124 6.37 -12.71 -3.82
C ILE A 124 5.66 -12.78 -5.17
N VAL A 125 4.67 -13.66 -5.31
CA VAL A 125 3.95 -13.88 -6.57
C VAL A 125 3.15 -12.65 -6.97
N ARG A 126 2.49 -11.97 -6.03
CA ARG A 126 1.75 -10.77 -6.36
C ARG A 126 2.63 -9.58 -6.76
N CYS A 127 3.80 -9.44 -6.13
CA CYS A 127 4.78 -8.43 -6.53
C CYS A 127 5.39 -8.76 -7.89
N ALA A 128 5.79 -10.02 -8.10
CA ALA A 128 6.54 -10.45 -9.27
C ALA A 128 5.67 -10.59 -10.53
N LEU A 129 4.53 -11.28 -10.43
CA LEU A 129 3.70 -11.63 -11.57
C LEU A 129 2.62 -10.57 -11.82
N ALA A 130 2.23 -10.41 -13.08
CA ALA A 130 1.18 -9.47 -13.47
C ALA A 130 -0.21 -10.03 -13.12
N SER A 131 -1.19 -9.14 -13.02
CA SER A 131 -2.60 -9.52 -12.87
C SER A 131 -3.02 -10.52 -13.95
N GLY A 132 -3.76 -11.57 -13.55
CA GLY A 132 -4.19 -12.67 -14.42
C GLY A 132 -3.17 -13.79 -14.58
N GLN A 133 -1.94 -13.64 -14.10
CA GLN A 133 -0.99 -14.73 -13.97
C GLN A 133 -1.14 -15.41 -12.59
N ALA A 134 -0.85 -16.70 -12.52
CA ALA A 134 -0.84 -17.45 -11.27
C ALA A 134 0.35 -18.41 -11.21
N LEU A 135 0.81 -18.69 -9.99
CA LEU A 135 1.81 -19.70 -9.72
C LEU A 135 1.20 -20.84 -8.92
N THR A 136 1.47 -22.08 -9.34
CA THR A 136 1.04 -23.27 -8.63
C THR A 136 2.24 -24.05 -8.10
N TYR A 137 2.09 -24.61 -6.90
CA TYR A 137 3.10 -25.43 -6.25
C TYR A 137 2.42 -26.58 -5.51
N THR A 138 2.92 -27.81 -5.66
CA THR A 138 2.37 -28.96 -4.94
C THR A 138 3.36 -29.43 -3.88
N HIS A 139 2.93 -29.45 -2.63
CA HIS A 139 3.72 -29.87 -1.48
C HIS A 139 2.94 -30.89 -0.64
N ALA A 140 3.55 -32.03 -0.35
CA ALA A 140 2.93 -33.09 0.46
C ALA A 140 1.48 -33.46 0.02
N GLY A 141 1.21 -33.44 -1.29
CA GLY A 141 -0.11 -33.74 -1.86
C GLY A 141 -1.12 -32.58 -1.84
N THR A 142 -0.76 -31.42 -1.30
CA THR A 142 -1.58 -30.20 -1.31
C THR A 142 -1.09 -29.26 -2.42
N THR A 143 -2.01 -28.76 -3.25
CA THR A 143 -1.70 -27.76 -4.29
C THR A 143 -2.00 -26.36 -3.77
N HIS A 144 -0.96 -25.54 -3.73
CA HIS A 144 -0.98 -24.13 -3.42
C HIS A 144 -1.07 -23.34 -4.73
N THR A 145 -1.87 -22.26 -4.74
CA THR A 145 -2.03 -21.38 -5.90
C THR A 145 -2.00 -19.93 -5.46
N TRP A 146 -1.09 -19.15 -6.03
CA TRP A 146 -0.92 -17.72 -5.74
C TRP A 146 -1.17 -16.88 -6.99
N GLN A 147 -1.89 -15.77 -6.84
CA GLN A 147 -2.25 -14.88 -7.94
C GLN A 147 -1.26 -13.72 -8.06
N GLY A 148 -0.92 -13.34 -9.28
CA GLY A 148 -0.13 -12.15 -9.61
C GLY A 148 -0.92 -10.84 -9.47
N SER A 149 -0.21 -9.72 -9.42
CA SER A 149 -0.82 -8.38 -9.41
C SER A 149 0.06 -7.35 -10.14
N LEU A 150 1.21 -6.98 -9.57
CA LEU A 150 2.00 -5.81 -10.00
C LEU A 150 2.86 -6.06 -11.25
N GLY A 151 3.30 -7.29 -11.50
CA GLY A 151 4.11 -7.62 -12.66
C GLY A 151 5.51 -7.02 -12.65
N LEU A 152 6.13 -6.84 -11.48
CA LEU A 152 7.45 -6.20 -11.35
C LEU A 152 8.60 -7.05 -11.88
N ALA A 153 8.39 -8.36 -12.02
CA ALA A 153 9.41 -9.33 -12.39
C ALA A 153 8.94 -10.30 -13.49
N PRO A 154 8.73 -9.80 -14.73
CA PRO A 154 8.19 -10.61 -15.82
C PRO A 154 9.03 -11.84 -16.16
N THR A 155 10.36 -11.79 -15.95
CA THR A 155 11.24 -12.93 -16.27
C THR A 155 11.14 -14.08 -15.27
N TRP A 156 10.51 -13.87 -14.10
CA TRP A 156 10.43 -14.90 -13.06
C TRP A 156 9.45 -16.02 -13.41
N SER A 157 8.40 -15.73 -14.18
CA SER A 157 7.43 -16.76 -14.65
C SER A 157 7.89 -17.47 -15.91
N ASN A 158 8.59 -16.76 -16.80
CA ASN A 158 9.09 -17.26 -18.08
C ASN A 158 10.59 -16.96 -18.19
N PRO A 159 11.42 -17.74 -17.49
CA PRO A 159 12.85 -17.54 -17.49
C PRO A 159 13.42 -17.71 -18.90
N THR A 160 13.99 -16.65 -19.46
CA THR A 160 14.82 -16.79 -20.66
C THR A 160 16.19 -17.34 -20.27
N PRO A 161 16.78 -18.25 -21.07
CA PRO A 161 18.13 -18.72 -20.83
C PRO A 161 19.11 -17.54 -20.73
N PRO A 162 20.12 -17.60 -19.85
CA PRO A 162 21.15 -16.56 -19.79
C PRO A 162 21.77 -16.35 -21.18
N PRO A 163 22.11 -15.10 -21.55
CA PRO A 163 22.72 -14.84 -22.83
C PRO A 163 24.03 -15.64 -22.97
N PRO A 164 24.42 -16.10 -24.18
CA PRO A 164 25.64 -16.88 -24.38
C PRO A 164 26.92 -16.18 -23.91
N SER A 165 26.89 -14.85 -23.82
CA SER A 165 27.98 -14.02 -23.27
C SER A 165 28.12 -14.11 -21.75
N SER A 166 27.09 -14.57 -21.03
CA SER A 166 27.07 -14.77 -19.58
C SER A 166 26.25 -16.01 -19.18
N PRO A 167 26.76 -17.24 -19.46
CA PRO A 167 26.04 -18.50 -19.21
C PRO A 167 25.77 -18.82 -17.73
N GLY A 168 26.31 -18.04 -16.79
CA GLY A 168 26.05 -18.15 -15.35
C GLY A 168 25.25 -16.99 -14.75
N ALA A 169 24.70 -16.08 -15.56
CA ALA A 169 23.89 -14.99 -15.02
C ALA A 169 22.63 -15.53 -14.32
N PRO A 170 22.21 -14.94 -13.19
CA PRO A 170 20.95 -15.30 -12.56
C PRO A 170 19.81 -15.11 -13.56
N VAL A 171 18.92 -16.11 -13.61
CA VAL A 171 17.74 -16.08 -14.46
C VAL A 171 16.82 -14.91 -14.12
N ALA A 172 16.80 -14.51 -12.84
CA ALA A 172 16.17 -13.29 -12.37
C ALA A 172 17.16 -12.11 -12.45
N PRO A 173 16.95 -11.10 -13.32
CA PRO A 173 17.79 -9.91 -13.38
C PRO A 173 17.83 -9.17 -12.04
N GLU A 174 18.97 -8.58 -11.69
CA GLU A 174 19.13 -7.84 -10.44
C GLU A 174 18.07 -6.74 -10.28
N SER A 175 17.68 -6.06 -11.36
CA SER A 175 16.61 -5.06 -11.34
C SER A 175 15.26 -5.62 -10.86
N GLU A 176 14.94 -6.87 -11.21
CA GLU A 176 13.69 -7.53 -10.80
C GLU A 176 13.79 -7.99 -9.35
N GLN A 177 14.95 -8.51 -8.94
CA GLN A 177 15.23 -8.83 -7.55
C GLN A 177 15.06 -7.61 -6.65
N GLN A 178 15.59 -6.45 -7.07
CA GLN A 178 15.46 -5.19 -6.34
C GLN A 178 14.00 -4.76 -6.22
N LEU A 179 13.23 -4.77 -7.31
CA LEU A 179 11.83 -4.35 -7.28
C LEU A 179 10.93 -5.28 -6.45
N VAL A 180 11.12 -6.60 -6.54
CA VAL A 180 10.41 -7.55 -5.68
C VAL A 180 10.81 -7.32 -4.23
N SER A 181 12.10 -7.10 -3.93
CA SER A 181 12.58 -6.79 -2.58
C SER A 181 11.92 -5.51 -2.03
N SER A 182 11.87 -4.43 -2.83
CA SER A 182 11.20 -3.17 -2.49
C SER A 182 9.71 -3.36 -2.22
N CYS A 183 9.04 -4.18 -3.02
CA CYS A 183 7.62 -4.48 -2.85
C CYS A 183 7.37 -5.27 -1.55
N LEU A 184 8.15 -6.33 -1.29
CA LEU A 184 8.05 -7.09 -0.05
C LEU A 184 8.24 -6.18 1.17
N ALA A 185 9.27 -5.32 1.15
CA ALA A 185 9.53 -4.37 2.22
C ALA A 185 8.35 -3.40 2.45
N ALA A 186 7.74 -2.89 1.38
CA ALA A 186 6.58 -2.00 1.43
C ALA A 186 5.33 -2.64 2.06
N HIS A 187 5.23 -3.97 2.05
CA HIS A 187 4.11 -4.71 2.62
C HIS A 187 4.35 -5.25 4.02
N VAL A 188 5.57 -5.08 4.56
CA VAL A 188 5.84 -5.45 5.95
C VAL A 188 5.04 -4.56 6.90
N ASN A 189 4.42 -5.17 7.89
CA ASN A 189 3.84 -4.45 9.01
C ASN A 189 4.06 -5.17 10.35
N LYS A 190 4.00 -4.39 11.44
CA LYS A 190 4.31 -4.83 12.81
C LYS A 190 3.17 -5.67 13.42
N TYR A 191 1.95 -5.54 12.91
CA TYR A 191 0.74 -6.05 13.56
C TYR A 191 0.07 -7.21 12.83
N GLY A 192 0.62 -7.67 11.70
CA GLY A 192 0.01 -8.69 10.84
C GLY A 192 -1.31 -8.26 10.18
N VAL A 193 -1.62 -6.96 10.18
CA VAL A 193 -2.89 -6.42 9.69
C VAL A 193 -2.82 -5.95 8.25
N HIS A 194 -3.98 -5.88 7.60
CA HIS A 194 -4.10 -5.44 6.22
C HIS A 194 -4.16 -3.91 6.13
N LEU A 195 -3.34 -3.35 5.24
CA LEU A 195 -3.39 -1.93 4.89
C LEU A 195 -3.35 -1.82 3.38
N ASN A 196 -4.31 -1.07 2.84
CA ASN A 196 -4.29 -0.75 1.43
C ASN A 196 -3.27 0.37 1.23
N ILE A 197 -2.38 0.15 0.28
CA ILE A 197 -1.41 1.16 -0.12
C ILE A 197 -1.43 1.31 -1.63
N SER A 198 -1.16 2.51 -2.11
CA SER A 198 -0.80 2.72 -3.49
C SER A 198 0.71 2.50 -3.61
N VAL A 199 1.11 1.61 -4.52
CA VAL A 199 2.51 1.34 -4.84
C VAL A 199 2.82 2.00 -6.17
N GLN A 200 3.83 2.88 -6.18
CA GLN A 200 4.25 3.64 -7.34
C GLN A 200 5.72 3.45 -7.61
N GLY A 201 6.10 3.59 -8.88
CA GLY A 201 7.46 3.37 -9.34
C GLY A 201 7.47 2.94 -10.79
N LYS A 202 8.56 2.26 -11.16
CA LYS A 202 8.71 1.67 -12.49
C LYS A 202 9.02 0.18 -12.36
N ASP A 203 8.55 -0.60 -13.32
CA ASP A 203 8.92 -2.00 -13.47
C ASP A 203 10.39 -2.17 -13.91
N SER A 204 10.81 -3.41 -14.14
CA SER A 204 12.19 -3.72 -14.55
C SER A 204 12.55 -3.13 -15.92
N GLN A 205 11.56 -2.96 -16.79
CA GLN A 205 11.69 -2.39 -18.14
C GLN A 205 11.63 -0.85 -18.15
N GLY A 206 11.31 -0.23 -17.01
CA GLY A 206 11.19 1.23 -16.89
C GLY A 206 9.80 1.78 -17.19
N THR A 207 8.79 0.93 -17.34
CA THR A 207 7.38 1.32 -17.48
C THR A 207 6.84 1.72 -16.10
N ALA A 208 6.10 2.82 -16.03
CA ALA A 208 5.45 3.21 -14.77
C ALA A 208 4.42 2.16 -14.34
N ILE A 209 4.38 1.86 -13.04
CA ILE A 209 3.29 1.05 -12.47
C ILE A 209 1.97 1.81 -12.71
N PRO A 210 0.95 1.18 -13.30
CA PRO A 210 -0.32 1.85 -13.56
C PRO A 210 -1.01 2.32 -12.27
N THR A 211 -1.49 3.56 -12.28
CA THR A 211 -2.32 4.12 -11.21
C THR A 211 -3.51 4.86 -11.82
N THR A 212 -4.68 4.83 -11.17
CA THR A 212 -5.84 5.62 -11.59
C THR A 212 -5.92 6.95 -10.86
N ALA A 213 -6.73 7.88 -11.36
CA ALA A 213 -6.97 9.16 -10.68
C ALA A 213 -7.64 8.95 -9.31
N GLU A 214 -8.55 7.99 -9.22
CA GLU A 214 -9.26 7.60 -8.00
C GLU A 214 -8.28 7.01 -6.97
N GLU A 215 -7.30 6.20 -7.40
CA GLU A 215 -6.24 5.71 -6.54
C GLU A 215 -5.43 6.86 -5.95
N LEU A 216 -4.97 7.79 -6.78
CA LEU A 216 -4.16 8.91 -6.33
C LEU A 216 -4.93 9.90 -5.45
N GLN A 217 -6.26 9.98 -5.61
CA GLN A 217 -7.13 10.77 -4.75
C GLN A 217 -7.35 10.09 -3.39
N THR A 218 -7.52 8.76 -3.39
CA THR A 218 -7.75 7.95 -2.19
C THR A 218 -6.47 7.84 -1.34
N TYR A 219 -5.36 7.49 -1.97
CA TYR A 219 -4.04 7.36 -1.35
C TYR A 219 -3.22 8.63 -1.59
N ASN A 220 -3.69 9.73 -1.01
CA ASN A 220 -3.09 11.04 -1.22
C ASN A 220 -1.99 11.40 -0.22
N GLN A 221 -1.74 10.58 0.80
CA GLN A 221 -0.66 10.79 1.76
C GLN A 221 0.60 10.06 1.31
N ASN A 222 1.69 10.79 1.15
CA ASN A 222 3.00 10.18 0.94
C ASN A 222 3.44 9.49 2.21
N GLU A 223 4.10 8.34 2.06
CA GLU A 223 4.54 7.54 3.21
C GLU A 223 6.05 7.36 3.16
N ALA A 224 6.53 6.46 2.32
CA ALA A 224 7.91 6.03 2.31
C ALA A 224 8.38 5.55 0.93
N VAL A 225 9.68 5.36 0.84
CA VAL A 225 10.37 4.76 -0.28
C VAL A 225 11.11 3.53 0.22
N PHE A 226 10.85 2.39 -0.40
CA PHE A 226 11.46 1.11 -0.07
C PHE A 226 12.41 0.70 -1.19
N PHE A 227 13.59 0.21 -0.82
CA PHE A 227 14.62 -0.21 -1.77
C PHE A 227 15.59 -1.21 -1.16
N GLY A 228 16.35 -1.91 -1.99
CA GLY A 228 17.35 -2.87 -1.55
C GLY A 228 17.38 -4.12 -2.43
N ASN A 229 18.08 -5.15 -1.96
CA ASN A 229 18.07 -6.46 -2.61
C ASN A 229 18.25 -7.56 -1.56
N LEU A 230 17.18 -8.34 -1.34
CA LEU A 230 17.18 -9.47 -0.42
C LEU A 230 17.92 -10.70 -0.98
N PHE A 231 18.09 -10.79 -2.30
CA PHE A 231 18.55 -11.99 -2.97
C PHE A 231 20.07 -12.11 -3.04
N ASN A 232 20.81 -11.02 -2.78
CA ASN A 232 22.27 -10.99 -2.81
C ASN A 232 22.90 -10.49 -1.49
N GLY A 233 22.12 -10.40 -0.42
CA GLY A 233 22.60 -9.99 0.91
C GLY A 233 22.88 -8.49 1.07
N GLN A 234 22.49 -7.63 0.11
CA GLN A 234 22.61 -6.18 0.24
C GLN A 234 21.64 -5.58 1.27
N GLY A 235 20.60 -6.32 1.66
CA GLY A 235 19.63 -5.91 2.67
C GLY A 235 18.46 -5.11 2.11
N LEU A 236 17.58 -4.66 3.02
CA LEU A 236 16.44 -3.80 2.71
C LEU A 236 16.54 -2.48 3.45
N PHE A 237 16.04 -1.44 2.80
CA PHE A 237 16.10 -0.08 3.28
C PHE A 237 14.74 0.60 3.08
N ALA A 238 14.44 1.51 4.00
CA ALA A 238 13.28 2.38 3.92
C ALA A 238 13.69 3.83 4.20
N ALA A 239 13.03 4.78 3.55
CA ALA A 239 13.23 6.20 3.78
C ALA A 239 11.89 6.94 3.71
N ASN A 240 11.67 7.95 4.55
CA ASN A 240 10.40 8.69 4.58
C ASN A 240 10.28 9.63 3.38
N ASP A 241 9.14 9.61 2.70
CA ASP A 241 8.77 10.57 1.66
C ASP A 241 7.82 11.68 2.17
N ALA A 242 7.64 11.74 3.48
CA ALA A 242 6.84 12.74 4.15
C ALA A 242 7.48 13.08 5.50
N PRO A 243 7.07 14.19 6.13
CA PRO A 243 7.42 14.48 7.52
C PRO A 243 7.04 13.33 8.45
N TYR A 244 7.73 13.25 9.59
CA TYR A 244 7.37 12.30 10.65
C TYR A 244 5.97 12.60 11.19
N LEU A 245 5.34 11.56 11.73
CA LEU A 245 4.10 11.70 12.48
C LEU A 245 4.25 12.69 13.64
N ALA A 246 3.17 13.39 13.96
CA ALA A 246 3.11 14.18 15.18
C ALA A 246 3.23 13.28 16.43
N TYR A 247 3.55 13.88 17.58
CA TYR A 247 3.77 13.14 18.83
C TYR A 247 2.53 12.37 19.32
N ASP A 248 1.34 12.77 18.88
CA ASP A 248 0.03 12.18 19.20
C ASP A 248 -0.51 11.32 18.05
N GLU A 249 0.27 11.10 16.99
CA GLU A 249 -0.12 10.32 15.82
C GLU A 249 0.60 8.97 15.77
N SER A 250 -0.07 7.96 15.23
CA SER A 250 0.50 6.64 14.99
C SER A 250 0.02 6.03 13.68
N THR A 251 0.68 4.96 13.27
CA THR A 251 0.21 4.12 12.16
C THR A 251 0.65 2.69 12.40
N VAL A 252 -0.09 1.75 11.82
CA VAL A 252 0.24 0.32 11.80
C VAL A 252 1.26 -0.03 10.70
N ARG A 253 1.64 0.95 9.87
CA ARG A 253 2.71 0.81 8.89
C ARG A 253 4.07 0.71 9.59
N ALA A 254 4.91 -0.21 9.12
CA ALA A 254 6.28 -0.33 9.59
C ALA A 254 7.21 0.44 8.63
N CYS A 255 8.27 1.03 9.17
CA CYS A 255 9.34 1.66 8.38
C CYS A 255 8.94 2.87 7.52
N GLY A 256 7.76 3.45 7.73
CA GLY A 256 7.30 4.65 7.04
C GLY A 256 6.54 5.57 7.99
N LEU A 257 6.71 6.88 7.85
CA LEU A 257 6.12 7.97 8.67
C LEU A 257 6.50 7.98 10.15
N SER A 258 6.33 6.87 10.86
CA SER A 258 6.62 6.74 12.29
C SER A 258 8.09 6.49 12.59
N SER A 259 8.85 5.93 11.63
CA SER A 259 10.22 5.50 11.85
C SER A 259 11.26 6.55 11.44
N TRP A 260 12.37 6.63 12.19
CA TRP A 260 13.56 7.42 11.85
C TRP A 260 14.84 6.58 11.74
N SER A 261 15.94 7.21 11.34
CA SER A 261 17.24 6.53 11.21
C SER A 261 17.72 5.99 12.57
N GLY A 262 17.94 4.66 12.64
CA GLY A 262 18.33 3.97 13.87
C GLY A 262 17.18 3.56 14.81
N ASP A 263 15.93 3.73 14.36
CA ASP A 263 14.73 3.33 15.10
C ASP A 263 14.47 1.81 15.04
N PRO A 264 14.19 1.14 16.18
CA PRO A 264 13.81 -0.27 16.23
C PRO A 264 12.38 -0.57 15.71
N ASP A 265 11.54 0.42 15.42
CA ASP A 265 10.18 0.18 14.90
C ASP A 265 10.17 -0.38 13.47
N CYS A 266 11.29 -0.31 12.78
CA CYS A 266 11.50 -1.09 11.59
C CYS A 266 11.65 -2.59 11.88
N ALA A 267 11.07 -3.43 11.01
CA ALA A 267 11.35 -4.87 11.05
C ALA A 267 12.87 -5.09 11.05
N ALA A 268 13.39 -6.04 11.85
CA ALA A 268 14.84 -6.26 12.00
C ALA A 268 15.60 -6.47 10.68
N VAL A 269 14.89 -6.80 9.60
CA VAL A 269 15.43 -7.02 8.25
C VAL A 269 15.45 -5.75 7.37
N ILE A 270 14.77 -4.68 7.76
CA ILE A 270 14.70 -3.39 7.04
C ILE A 270 15.43 -2.33 7.87
N THR A 271 16.38 -1.64 7.27
CA THR A 271 17.08 -0.52 7.89
C THR A 271 16.46 0.81 7.44
N HIS A 272 15.94 1.61 8.38
CA HIS A 272 15.52 2.98 8.06
C HIS A 272 16.73 3.89 7.88
N VAL A 273 16.79 4.63 6.77
CA VAL A 273 17.95 5.46 6.43
C VAL A 273 17.69 6.96 6.62
N GLY A 274 16.47 7.38 6.95
CA GLY A 274 16.06 8.77 7.13
C GLY A 274 15.17 9.28 6.00
N ALA A 275 15.41 10.50 5.51
CA ALA A 275 14.58 11.14 4.49
C ALA A 275 14.91 10.63 3.07
N ALA A 276 13.89 10.33 2.27
CA ALA A 276 14.04 9.80 0.92
C ALA A 276 14.81 10.76 0.01
N GLN A 277 14.59 12.06 0.13
CA GLN A 277 15.26 13.10 -0.68
C GLN A 277 16.79 13.12 -0.50
N THR A 278 17.31 12.54 0.58
CA THR A 278 18.77 12.43 0.83
C THR A 278 19.41 11.34 -0.02
N TYR A 279 18.72 10.22 -0.25
CA TYR A 279 19.28 9.03 -0.89
C TYR A 279 18.65 8.71 -2.24
N CYS A 280 17.49 9.29 -2.54
CA CYS A 280 16.67 8.92 -3.66
C CYS A 280 16.41 10.10 -4.59
N GLN A 281 16.36 9.80 -5.88
CA GLN A 281 16.08 10.75 -6.96
C GLN A 281 14.67 10.51 -7.48
N GLN A 282 13.86 11.58 -7.50
CA GLN A 282 12.53 11.56 -8.08
C GLN A 282 12.58 11.39 -9.60
N ASP A 283 11.52 10.82 -10.17
CA ASP A 283 11.29 10.85 -11.60
C ASP A 283 11.09 12.30 -12.11
N SER A 284 11.19 12.52 -13.42
CA SER A 284 11.04 13.84 -14.05
C SER A 284 9.70 14.51 -13.72
N MET A 285 8.64 13.71 -13.52
CA MET A 285 7.32 14.19 -13.12
C MET A 285 7.17 14.46 -11.61
N ARG A 286 8.17 14.13 -10.79
CA ARG A 286 8.17 14.23 -9.33
C ARG A 286 7.00 13.51 -8.63
N THR A 287 6.50 12.45 -9.26
CA THR A 287 5.38 11.64 -8.75
C THR A 287 5.85 10.53 -7.81
N TYR A 288 7.03 9.98 -8.05
CA TYR A 288 7.64 8.89 -7.28
C TYR A 288 9.16 8.91 -7.46
N TYR A 289 9.88 8.07 -6.72
CA TYR A 289 11.32 7.93 -6.83
C TYR A 289 11.71 6.90 -7.88
N ALA A 290 12.69 7.25 -8.72
CA ALA A 290 13.16 6.40 -9.81
C ALA A 290 14.40 5.60 -9.43
N ARG A 291 15.24 6.12 -8.52
CA ARG A 291 16.51 5.53 -8.08
C ARG A 291 16.81 5.90 -6.64
N CYS A 292 17.37 4.97 -5.87
CA CYS A 292 17.95 5.26 -4.56
C CYS A 292 19.39 4.76 -4.51
N THR A 293 20.31 5.54 -3.96
CA THR A 293 21.72 5.17 -3.80
C THR A 293 22.08 5.15 -2.33
N TYR A 294 22.53 4.00 -1.85
CA TYR A 294 22.96 3.82 -0.46
C TYR A 294 24.16 2.88 -0.42
N ASN A 295 25.16 3.20 0.42
CA ASN A 295 26.43 2.46 0.51
C ASN A 295 27.11 2.20 -0.86
N GLY A 296 27.01 3.16 -1.78
CA GLY A 296 27.63 3.08 -3.11
C GLY A 296 26.88 2.19 -4.13
N VAL A 297 25.76 1.58 -3.74
CA VAL A 297 24.93 0.76 -4.64
C VAL A 297 23.68 1.54 -5.01
N THR A 298 23.27 1.45 -6.28
CA THR A 298 22.03 2.05 -6.77
C THR A 298 20.96 1.00 -6.96
N TYR A 299 19.81 1.24 -6.35
CA TYR A 299 18.65 0.36 -6.32
C TYR A 299 17.49 0.94 -7.10
N ARG A 300 16.59 0.07 -7.55
CA ARG A 300 15.24 0.42 -8.03
C ARG A 300 14.25 0.47 -6.86
N PRO A 301 13.79 1.65 -6.46
CA PRO A 301 12.87 1.80 -5.35
C PRO A 301 11.41 1.62 -5.78
N LEU A 302 10.55 1.44 -4.79
CA LEU A 302 9.11 1.68 -4.89
C LEU A 302 8.71 2.74 -3.85
N THR A 303 7.81 3.62 -4.24
CA THR A 303 7.22 4.65 -3.38
C THR A 303 5.83 4.21 -2.97
N THR A 304 5.49 4.39 -1.71
CA THR A 304 4.16 4.06 -1.19
C THR A 304 3.39 5.32 -0.81
N ARG A 305 2.07 5.25 -0.99
CA ARG A 305 1.12 6.22 -0.45
C ARG A 305 0.01 5.51 0.31
N ILE A 306 -0.48 6.16 1.35
CA ILE A 306 -1.53 5.65 2.23
C ILE A 306 -2.73 6.61 2.23
N ARG A 307 -3.82 6.18 2.85
CA ARG A 307 -4.97 7.05 3.07
C ARG A 307 -4.73 7.89 4.32
N PRO A 308 -5.24 9.13 4.40
CA PRO A 308 -5.17 9.93 5.62
C PRO A 308 -5.71 9.21 6.85
N GLN A 309 -6.79 8.43 6.69
CA GLN A 309 -7.40 7.68 7.78
C GLN A 309 -6.56 6.50 8.32
N ASP A 310 -5.47 6.14 7.65
CA ASP A 310 -4.52 5.12 8.12
C ASP A 310 -3.40 5.74 9.01
N ILE A 311 -3.48 7.06 9.25
CA ILE A 311 -2.76 7.78 10.30
C ILE A 311 -3.77 8.02 11.44
N TYR A 312 -3.53 7.36 12.56
CA TYR A 312 -4.37 7.41 13.74
C TYR A 312 -3.90 8.52 14.68
N LYS A 313 -4.78 8.99 15.54
CA LYS A 313 -4.48 10.04 16.49
C LYS A 313 -5.12 9.77 17.83
N CYS A 314 -4.31 9.85 18.88
CA CYS A 314 -4.81 9.74 20.23
C CYS A 314 -5.70 10.94 20.57
N GLY A 315 -6.92 10.66 21.02
CA GLY A 315 -7.99 11.61 21.27
C GLY A 315 -8.97 11.77 20.10
N ASP A 316 -8.98 10.87 19.11
CA ASP A 316 -9.95 10.87 18.01
C ASP A 316 -11.26 10.11 18.35
N GLY A 317 -11.31 9.50 19.53
CA GLY A 317 -12.47 8.78 20.06
C GLY A 317 -12.47 7.28 19.79
N THR A 318 -11.41 6.72 19.19
CA THR A 318 -11.28 5.27 18.94
C THR A 318 -9.92 4.78 19.40
N CYS A 319 -9.85 3.80 20.31
CA CYS A 319 -8.57 3.17 20.63
C CYS A 319 -8.11 2.27 19.47
N GLN A 320 -7.15 2.72 18.66
CA GLN A 320 -6.66 1.94 17.51
C GLN A 320 -5.56 0.96 17.91
N LEU A 321 -5.19 0.07 16.98
CA LEU A 321 -4.27 -1.04 17.23
C LEU A 321 -2.84 -0.61 17.59
N SER A 322 -2.40 0.55 17.11
CA SER A 322 -1.10 1.11 17.47
C SER A 322 -1.12 1.97 18.74
N GLU A 323 -2.27 2.03 19.42
CA GLU A 323 -2.42 2.75 20.67
C GLU A 323 -2.51 1.80 21.87
N SER A 324 -2.20 2.33 23.06
CA SER A 324 -2.24 1.59 24.32
C SER A 324 -2.83 2.45 25.42
N CYS A 325 -3.52 1.83 26.39
CA CYS A 325 -3.99 2.55 27.57
C CYS A 325 -2.82 3.23 28.30
N GLY A 326 -3.10 4.32 29.01
CA GLY A 326 -2.06 5.05 29.72
C GLY A 326 -2.56 6.33 30.37
N THR A 327 -1.67 7.29 30.61
CA THR A 327 -1.99 8.55 31.33
C THR A 327 -1.69 9.82 30.52
N SER A 328 -1.43 9.69 29.21
CA SER A 328 -0.96 10.75 28.32
C SER A 328 -1.85 10.85 27.07
N ASN A 329 -1.41 11.63 26.08
CA ASN A 329 -2.00 11.74 24.75
C ASN A 329 -1.04 11.23 23.65
N THR A 330 -0.08 10.37 24.02
CA THR A 330 0.80 9.71 23.05
C THR A 330 0.21 8.34 22.70
N PRO A 331 0.47 7.79 21.50
CA PRO A 331 -0.07 6.49 21.12
C PRO A 331 0.29 5.36 22.10
N ASP A 332 1.51 5.35 22.62
CA ASP A 332 1.98 4.35 23.59
C ASP A 332 1.39 4.52 25.01
N SER A 333 0.63 5.59 25.25
CA SER A 333 0.02 5.90 26.54
C SER A 333 -1.24 6.78 26.33
N CYS A 334 -2.18 6.35 25.51
CA CYS A 334 -3.36 7.11 25.10
C CYS A 334 -4.52 6.97 26.09
N ALA A 335 -4.58 7.88 27.06
CA ALA A 335 -5.67 7.91 28.05
C ALA A 335 -7.02 8.29 27.43
N ALA A 336 -7.00 9.15 26.41
CA ALA A 336 -8.20 9.74 25.81
C ALA A 336 -9.07 8.68 25.12
N ASP A 337 -8.45 7.76 24.39
CA ASP A 337 -9.16 6.77 23.58
C ASP A 337 -9.10 5.36 24.19
N CYS A 338 -7.95 4.95 24.73
CA CYS A 338 -7.73 3.61 25.29
C CYS A 338 -7.97 3.51 26.80
N GLY A 339 -8.25 4.64 27.46
CA GLY A 339 -8.48 4.72 28.90
C GLY A 339 -7.21 4.63 29.74
N ALA A 340 -7.38 4.70 31.05
CA ALA A 340 -6.28 4.70 32.00
C ALA A 340 -5.81 3.28 32.38
N CYS A 341 -4.51 3.09 32.30
CA CYS A 341 -3.72 2.05 32.96
C CYS A 341 -2.32 2.65 33.25
#